data_AF-A0A6N9ENF8-F1
#
_entry.id   AF-A0A6N9ENF8-F1
#
_cell.length_a   1.000
_cell.length_b   1.000
_cell.length_c   1.000
_cell.angle_alpha   90.00
_cell.angle_beta   90.00
_cell.angle_gamma   90.00
#
_symmetry.space_group_name_H-M   'P 1'
#
loop_
_entity.id
_entity.type
_entity.pdbx_description
1 polymer ?
#
loop_
_entity_poly.entity_id
_entity_poly.type
_entity_poly.pdbx_seq_one_letter_code
_entity_poly.pdbx_strand_id
1 'polypeptide(L)' 'MPLRWIGEPDPADPRYQDLERRVNFALHGALYAALNSGLWFTQLLRHPWPHLGWFSLAWLLALLVHLAVVVQRRIR' A
#
# COMPACT_ATOMS: atom_id res chain seq x y z
N MET A 1 -13.39 -31.77 4.27
CA MET A 1 -14.18 -30.95 5.22
C MET A 1 -15.25 -30.22 4.43
N PRO A 2 -16.49 -30.05 4.92
CA PRO A 2 -17.48 -29.25 4.22
C PRO A 2 -17.00 -27.79 4.16
N LEU A 3 -17.20 -27.14 3.01
CA LEU A 3 -16.98 -25.70 2.86
C LEU A 3 -17.93 -24.97 3.83
N ARG A 4 -17.38 -24.43 4.92
CA ARG A 4 -18.14 -23.58 5.82
C ARG A 4 -18.26 -22.22 5.16
N TRP A 5 -19.44 -21.90 4.64
CA TRP A 5 -19.76 -20.54 4.23
C TRP A 5 -19.75 -19.67 5.49
N ILE A 6 -18.61 -19.03 5.74
CA ILE A 6 -18.52 -17.96 6.73
C ILE A 6 -19.29 -16.81 6.09
N GLY A 7 -20.37 -16.36 6.74
CA GLY A 7 -21.22 -15.29 6.22
C GLY A 7 -20.45 -13.99 5.99
N GLU A 8 -21.16 -12.93 5.62
CA GLU A 8 -20.56 -11.61 5.37
C GLU A 8 -19.66 -11.20 6.57
N PRO A 9 -18.41 -10.80 6.35
CA PRO A 9 -17.55 -10.32 7.41
C PRO A 9 -18.17 -9.09 8.09
N ASP A 10 -18.15 -9.03 9.42
CA ASP A 10 -18.60 -7.84 10.15
C ASP A 10 -17.55 -6.72 10.00
N PRO A 11 -17.88 -5.60 9.33
CA PRO A 11 -16.95 -4.48 9.18
C PRO A 11 -16.58 -3.80 10.50
N ALA A 12 -17.39 -3.99 11.55
CA ALA A 12 -17.11 -3.47 12.88
C ALA A 12 -16.13 -4.33 13.68
N ASP A 13 -15.81 -5.56 13.24
CA ASP A 13 -14.85 -6.43 13.92
C ASP A 13 -13.44 -5.79 13.90
N PRO A 14 -12.86 -5.49 15.08
CA PRO A 14 -11.52 -4.93 15.16
C PRO A 14 -10.46 -5.76 14.43
N ARG A 15 -10.58 -7.10 14.43
CA ARG A 15 -9.63 -8.00 13.76
C ARG A 15 -9.74 -7.93 12.24
N TYR A 16 -10.97 -7.81 11.72
CA TYR A 16 -11.21 -7.61 10.30
C TYR A 16 -10.58 -6.30 9.84
N GLN A 17 -10.83 -5.20 10.57
CA GLN A 17 -10.25 -3.90 10.23
C GLN A 17 -8.72 -3.87 10.34
N ASP A 18 -8.12 -4.63 11.26
CA ASP A 18 -6.66 -4.74 11.36
C ASP A 18 -6.05 -5.46 10.15
N LEU A 19 -6.67 -6.56 9.70
CA LEU A 19 -6.27 -7.24 8.47
C LEU A 19 -6.44 -6.32 7.26
N GLU A 20 -7.58 -5.66 7.14
CA GLU A 20 -7.89 -4.74 6.05
C GLU A 20 -6.84 -3.64 5.92
N ARG A 21 -6.46 -2.99 7.03
CA ARG A 21 -5.39 -1.98 7.06
C ARG A 21 -4.06 -2.52 6.53
N ARG A 22 -3.68 -3.73 6.93
CA ARG A 22 -2.41 -4.34 6.50
C ARG A 22 -2.44 -4.72 5.02
N VAL A 23 -3.55 -5.28 4.54
CA VAL A 23 -3.74 -5.63 3.12
C VAL A 23 -3.73 -4.37 2.26
N ASN A 24 -4.45 -3.32 2.67
CA ASN A 24 -4.44 -2.03 2.00
C ASN A 24 -3.02 -1.44 1.94
N PHE A 25 -2.27 -1.46 3.04
CA PHE A 25 -0.89 -1.00 3.03
C PHE A 25 0.00 -1.81 2.07
N ALA A 26 -0.12 -3.14 2.08
CA ALA A 26 0.62 -4.01 1.17
C ALA A 26 0.30 -3.72 -0.30
N LEU A 27 -0.97 -3.51 -0.64
CA LEU A 27 -1.41 -3.16 -1.99
C LEU A 27 -0.81 -1.83 -2.44
N HIS A 28 -0.86 -0.79 -1.61
CA HIS A 28 -0.28 0.51 -1.93
C HIS A 28 1.26 0.42 -2.07
N GLY A 29 1.91 -0.38 -1.22
CA GLY A 29 3.35 -0.64 -1.32
C GLY A 29 3.73 -1.35 -2.62
N ALA A 30 2.96 -2.36 -3.03
CA ALA A 30 3.16 -3.05 -4.30
C ALA A 30 2.96 -2.11 -5.50
N LEU A 31 1.92 -1.27 -5.47
CA LEU A 31 1.65 -0.28 -6.52
C LEU A 31 2.77 0.75 -6.63
N TYR A 32 3.22 1.29 -5.50
CA TYR A 32 4.36 2.20 -5.44
C TYR A 32 5.61 1.55 -6.04
N ALA A 33 5.93 0.31 -5.64
CA ALA A 33 7.10 -0.40 -6.13
C ALA A 33 7.03 -0.62 -7.65
N ALA A 34 5.91 -1.14 -8.16
CA ALA A 34 5.73 -1.41 -9.58
C ALA A 34 5.84 -0.13 -10.43
N LEU A 35 5.11 0.93 -10.06
CA LEU A 35 5.07 2.16 -10.83
C LEU A 35 6.34 2.98 -10.70
N ASN A 36 6.93 3.12 -9.50
CA ASN A 36 8.19 3.85 -9.38
C ASN A 36 9.31 3.13 -10.12
N SER A 37 9.39 1.80 -10.05
CA SER A 37 10.40 1.04 -10.79
C SER A 37 10.25 1.24 -12.30
N GLY A 38 9.01 1.16 -12.82
CA GLY A 38 8.72 1.43 -14.23
C GLY A 38 9.09 2.85 -14.64
N LEU A 39 8.69 3.86 -13.86
CA LEU A 39 9.00 5.26 -14.14
C LEU A 39 10.52 5.52 -14.15
N TRP A 40 11.24 5.01 -13.15
CA TRP A 40 12.70 5.14 -13.08
C TRP A 40 13.40 4.40 -14.21
N PHE A 41 12.88 3.25 -14.65
CA PHE A 41 13.36 2.59 -15.86
C PHE A 41 13.13 3.47 -17.10
N THR A 42 11.95 4.07 -17.27
CA THR A 42 11.67 4.96 -18.42
C THR A 42 12.52 6.24 -18.41
N GLN A 43 12.89 6.73 -17.23
CA GLN A 43 13.79 7.87 -17.08
C GLN A 43 15.14 7.63 -17.76
N LEU A 44 15.60 6.37 -17.80
CA LEU A 44 16.85 5.96 -18.47
C LEU A 44 16.72 5.91 -20.01
N LEU A 45 15.51 5.82 -20.56
CA LEU A 45 15.23 5.69 -21.99
C LEU A 45 15.24 7.05 -22.74
N ARG A 46 16.07 8.00 -22.32
CA ARG A 46 16.16 9.37 -22.88
C ARG A 46 14.84 10.17 -22.84
N HIS A 47 13.92 9.81 -21.94
CA HIS A 47 12.73 10.60 -21.61
C HIS A 47 12.86 11.21 -20.21
N PRO A 48 13.70 12.25 -20.03
CA PRO A 48 13.91 12.84 -18.73
C PRO A 48 12.64 13.58 -18.27
N TRP A 49 12.00 13.06 -17.23
CA TRP A 49 11.00 13.77 -16.46
C TRP A 49 11.70 14.50 -15.29
N PRO A 50 11.81 15.85 -15.31
CA PRO A 50 12.62 16.60 -14.35
C PRO A 50 12.17 16.47 -12.89
N HIS A 51 10.89 16.16 -12.67
CA HIS A 51 10.27 16.15 -11.34
C HIS A 51 10.01 14.75 -10.80
N LEU A 52 10.50 13.70 -11.49
CA LEU A 52 10.26 12.31 -11.08
C LEU A 52 10.74 12.04 -9.65
N GLY A 53 11.90 12.59 -9.25
CA GLY A 53 12.40 12.45 -7.88
C GLY A 53 11.45 13.01 -6.81
N TRP A 54 10.90 14.21 -7.05
CA TRP A 54 9.92 14.81 -6.14
C TRP A 54 8.61 14.01 -6.09
N PHE A 55 8.16 13.51 -7.24
CA PHE A 55 6.99 12.65 -7.33
C PHE A 55 7.18 11.34 -6.52
N SER A 56 8.30 10.64 -6.71
CA SER A 56 8.65 9.43 -5.96
C SER A 56 8.74 9.71 -4.46
N LEU A 57 9.39 10.80 -4.04
CA LEU A 57 9.54 11.17 -2.63
C LEU A 57 8.21 11.53 -1.97
N ALA A 58 7.36 12.30 -2.63
CA ALA A 58 6.05 12.66 -2.10
C ALA A 58 5.17 11.42 -1.90
N TRP A 59 5.19 10.48 -2.85
CA TRP A 59 4.46 9.23 -2.73
C TRP A 59 5.06 8.32 -1.65
N LEU A 60 6.38 8.24 -1.54
CA LEU A 60 7.04 7.51 -0.46
C LEU A 60 6.63 8.06 0.91
N LEU A 61 6.56 9.39 1.05
CA LEU A 61 6.11 10.01 2.29
C LEU A 61 4.66 9.64 2.62
N ALA A 62 3.76 9.62 1.64
CA ALA A 62 2.39 9.16 1.83
C ALA A 62 2.32 7.68 2.29
N LEU A 63 3.19 6.81 1.75
CA LEU A 63 3.30 5.43 2.22
C LEU A 63 3.81 5.34 3.65
N LEU A 64 4.79 6.17 4.05
CA LEU A 64 5.28 6.20 5.43
C LEU A 64 4.19 6.66 6.41
N VAL A 65 3.38 7.65 6.03
CA VAL A 65 2.20 8.06 6.81
C VAL A 65 1.20 6.91 6.94
N HIS A 66 0.92 6.19 5.84
CA HIS A 66 0.04 5.02 5.88
C HIS A 66 0.59 3.93 6.80
N LEU A 67 1.89 3.61 6.70
CA LEU A 67 2.56 2.67 7.60
C LEU A 67 2.42 3.08 9.07
N ALA A 68 2.63 4.36 9.38
CA ALA A 68 2.48 4.87 10.74
C ALA A 68 1.06 4.62 11.28
N VAL A 69 0.02 4.85 10.47
CA VAL A 69 -1.37 4.54 10.84
C VAL A 69 -1.58 3.05 11.11
N VAL A 70 -1.05 2.17 10.25
CA VAL A 70 -1.15 0.71 10.44
C VAL A 70 -0.48 0.28 11.74
N VAL A 71 0.73 0.78 12.02
CA VAL A 71 1.48 0.44 13.23
C VAL A 71 0.79 0.97 14.50
N GLN A 72 0.29 2.20 14.47
CA GLN A 72 -0.41 2.81 15.61
C GLN A 72 -1.73 2.10 15.95
N ARG A 73 -2.46 1.61 14.93
CA ARG A 73 -3.76 0.92 15.09
C ARG A 73 -3.65 -0.59 15.13
N ARG A 74 -2.44 -1.12 15.32
CA ARG A 74 -2.18 -2.56 15.35
C ARG A 74 -2.78 -3.15 16.63
N ILE A 75 -3.66 -4.14 16.45
CA ILE A 75 -4.17 -4.95 17.56
C ILE A 75 -3.10 -5.97 17.95
N ARG A 76 -2.81 -6.10 19.25
CA ARG A 76 -1.86 -7.07 19.81
C ARG A 76 -2.50 -8.43 19.98
#